data_AF-A0A9R1QXI2-F1
#
_entry.id   AF-A0A9R1QXI2-F1
#
_cell.length_a   1.000
_cell.length_b   1.000
_cell.length_c   1.000
_cell.angle_alpha   90.00
_cell.angle_beta   90.00
_cell.angle_gamma   90.00
#
_symmetry.space_group_name_H-M   'P 1'
#
loop_
_entity.id
_entity.type
_entity.pdbx_description
1 polymer ?
#
loop_
_entity_poly.entity_id
_entity_poly.type
_entity_poly.pdbx_seq_one_letter_code
_entity_poly.pdbx_strand_id
1 'polypeptide(L)'
;MQKLLEARKLSCIFQVPISSSPADACKLLDQMIHAARASHMDELELYFAGDDDYGPFSARNELESLNLLLKTINTLLVAANDGAKGVLQLLVDEILVRLTSVGLTDKHQMALQTENHETEDSLLKWGEQHGVKSKLQIAFFEGAGRGMLASEDIGVGDIALEIPESLIISEELLCQSDMFIALKDVNSITTETMLLLWSMRERHNPSSKFKMFFETLLSNFNTGLSFGIDALAALEGTLLFDELMQARQHLRQQYDELFPMLSTKFPEIFKQDIFSWDNFLWACELWYSNSMMVVLSSGKLTTCLIPVAGLMNHSVTPHILNYGRVDQATKSLKFPLSRPCEAGAQCFLSYGKHPGSHLITFYGFLPREDNPYDVIPLDLDTSVHEEDETAQSVSTSVTTHMVRGTWLCRSQGPPTYGLPPPLLSHLRAALNCEHSESMPEADIKENDRMVLETLVSIFTPMLEGLGEPDDYNRESASWDIMLALDYKDLQRRIITSIVTSCGSGLAMLDP
;
A
#
# COMPACT_ATOMS: atom_id res chain seq x y z
N MET A 1 20.68 6.79 -4.47
CA MET A 1 20.21 8.14 -4.84
C MET A 1 21.19 8.92 -5.71
N GLN A 2 22.39 9.30 -5.25
CA GLN A 2 23.32 10.13 -6.05
C GLN A 2 23.70 9.49 -7.40
N LYS A 3 24.05 8.19 -7.41
CA LYS A 3 24.31 7.43 -8.66
C LYS A 3 23.12 7.41 -9.64
N LEU A 4 21.88 7.35 -9.12
CA LEU A 4 20.66 7.35 -9.95
C LEU A 4 20.42 8.71 -10.61
N LEU A 5 20.61 9.79 -9.85
CA LEU A 5 20.49 11.15 -10.37
C LEU A 5 21.57 11.44 -11.42
N GLU A 6 22.81 10.99 -11.18
CA GLU A 6 23.91 11.09 -12.14
C GLU A 6 23.62 10.29 -13.42
N ALA A 7 23.14 9.05 -13.30
CA ALA A 7 22.73 8.23 -14.45
C ALA A 7 21.64 8.90 -15.30
N ARG A 8 20.64 9.52 -14.65
CA ARG A 8 19.54 10.24 -15.32
C ARG A 8 19.86 11.68 -15.70
N LYS A 9 21.11 12.14 -15.48
CA LYS A 9 21.58 13.51 -15.73
C LYS A 9 20.72 14.58 -15.04
N LEU A 10 20.21 14.28 -13.84
CA LEU A 10 19.38 15.17 -13.04
C LEU A 10 20.23 15.96 -12.04
N SER A 11 19.92 17.25 -11.90
CA SER A 11 20.51 18.12 -10.87
C SER A 11 19.63 18.13 -9.61
N CYS A 12 20.24 18.26 -8.43
CA CYS A 12 19.53 18.62 -7.19
C CYS A 12 19.69 20.10 -6.82
N ILE A 13 20.43 20.87 -7.63
CA ILE A 13 20.67 22.29 -7.42
C ILE A 13 20.10 23.03 -8.62
N PHE A 14 19.14 23.91 -8.35
CA PHE A 14 18.44 24.68 -9.36
C PHE A 14 18.63 26.17 -9.08
N GLN A 15 18.94 26.94 -10.12
CA GLN A 15 18.93 28.39 -10.06
C GLN A 15 17.60 28.87 -10.63
N VAL A 16 16.85 29.64 -9.84
CA VAL A 16 15.57 30.23 -10.24
C VAL A 16 15.83 31.70 -10.61
N PRO A 17 15.85 32.07 -11.91
CA PRO A 17 16.05 33.46 -12.32
C PRO A 17 14.87 34.33 -11.89
N ILE A 18 15.16 35.49 -11.29
CA ILE A 18 14.16 36.44 -10.78
C ILE A 18 13.25 36.96 -11.90
N SER A 19 13.79 37.13 -13.10
CA SER A 19 13.09 37.64 -14.28
C SER A 19 12.59 36.53 -15.23
N SER A 20 12.32 35.33 -14.71
CA SER A 20 11.86 34.21 -15.54
C SER A 20 10.48 34.52 -16.14
N SER A 21 10.31 34.19 -17.43
CA SER A 21 8.96 34.13 -17.99
C SER A 21 8.18 32.97 -17.34
N PRO A 22 6.83 33.01 -17.33
CA PRO A 22 6.03 31.88 -16.83
C PRO A 22 6.41 30.55 -17.51
N ALA A 23 6.67 30.57 -18.82
CA ALA A 23 7.06 29.37 -19.57
C ALA A 23 8.43 28.82 -19.12
N ASP A 24 9.41 29.69 -18.88
CA ASP A 24 10.73 29.26 -18.39
C ASP A 24 10.66 28.73 -16.96
N ALA A 25 9.83 29.34 -16.11
CA ALA A 25 9.58 28.87 -14.75
C ALA A 25 8.91 27.49 -14.73
N CYS A 26 7.90 27.26 -15.58
CA CYS A 26 7.26 25.94 -15.72
C CYS A 26 8.26 24.87 -16.20
N LYS A 27 9.10 25.19 -17.20
CA LYS A 27 10.13 24.25 -17.67
C LYS A 27 11.16 23.91 -16.59
N LEU A 28 11.56 24.91 -15.78
CA LEU A 28 12.42 24.68 -14.62
C LEU A 28 11.73 23.78 -13.59
N LEU A 29 10.44 24.03 -13.33
CA LEU A 29 9.65 23.21 -12.41
C LEU A 29 9.57 21.76 -12.87
N ASP A 30 9.39 21.49 -14.17
CA ASP A 30 9.39 20.12 -14.70
C ASP A 30 10.71 19.39 -14.39
N GLN A 31 11.85 20.09 -14.51
CA GLN A 31 13.15 19.52 -14.14
C GLN A 31 13.26 19.25 -12.63
N MET A 32 12.75 20.16 -11.81
CA MET A 32 12.70 19.98 -10.35
C MET A 32 11.81 18.79 -9.97
N ILE A 33 10.67 18.63 -10.64
CA ILE A 33 9.75 17.50 -10.43
C ILE A 33 10.43 16.19 -10.82
N HIS A 34 11.12 16.12 -11.96
CA HIS A 34 11.86 14.92 -12.36
C HIS A 34 12.91 14.50 -11.33
N ALA A 35 13.67 15.47 -10.79
CA ALA A 35 14.64 15.22 -9.73
C ALA A 35 13.96 14.76 -8.43
N ALA A 36 12.85 15.39 -8.04
CA ALA A 36 12.08 15.02 -6.86
C ALA A 36 11.52 13.58 -6.97
N ARG A 37 10.91 13.22 -8.10
CA ARG A 37 10.41 11.88 -8.39
C ARG A 37 11.49 10.82 -8.27
N ALA A 38 12.66 11.07 -8.86
CA ALA A 38 13.80 10.15 -8.76
C ALA A 38 14.30 9.98 -7.31
N SER A 39 14.21 11.03 -6.49
CA SER A 39 14.61 10.95 -5.07
C SER A 39 13.61 10.21 -4.18
N HIS A 40 12.36 10.10 -4.62
CA HIS A 40 11.26 9.44 -3.90
C HIS A 40 10.91 8.04 -4.45
N MET A 41 11.72 7.50 -5.36
CA MET A 41 11.50 6.15 -5.88
C MET A 41 11.65 5.10 -4.77
N ASP A 42 10.73 4.14 -4.74
CA ASP A 42 10.91 2.92 -3.95
C ASP A 42 11.53 1.77 -4.73
N GLU A 43 11.72 0.63 -4.05
CA GLU A 43 12.37 -0.55 -4.62
C GLU A 43 11.64 -1.07 -5.86
N LEU A 44 10.31 -1.06 -5.87
CA LEU A 44 9.53 -1.51 -7.03
C LEU A 44 9.63 -0.50 -8.17
N GLU A 45 9.52 0.79 -7.87
CA GLU A 45 9.69 1.84 -8.87
C GLU A 45 11.10 1.79 -9.49
N LEU A 46 12.14 1.54 -8.68
CA LEU A 46 13.51 1.36 -9.15
C LEU A 46 13.67 0.11 -10.02
N TYR A 47 12.97 -0.97 -9.69
CA TYR A 47 13.02 -2.21 -10.45
C TYR A 47 12.36 -2.08 -11.83
N PHE A 48 11.24 -1.36 -11.92
CA PHE A 48 10.46 -1.29 -13.17
C PHE A 48 10.73 -0.05 -14.03
N ALA A 49 11.26 1.05 -13.47
CA ALA A 49 11.50 2.26 -14.26
C ALA A 49 12.71 2.11 -15.18
N GLY A 50 12.54 2.51 -16.45
CA GLY A 50 13.65 2.62 -17.39
C GLY A 50 14.55 3.83 -17.11
N ASP A 51 15.71 3.88 -17.77
CA ASP A 51 16.66 4.98 -17.62
C ASP A 51 16.09 6.33 -18.10
N ASP A 52 15.29 6.31 -19.16
CA ASP A 52 14.64 7.49 -19.75
C ASP A 52 13.22 7.75 -19.18
N ASP A 53 12.79 7.02 -18.15
CA ASP A 53 11.49 7.23 -17.50
C ASP A 53 11.60 8.23 -16.35
N TYR A 54 10.94 9.39 -16.50
CA TYR A 54 10.90 10.47 -15.52
C TYR A 54 9.57 10.53 -14.73
N GLY A 55 8.73 9.50 -14.84
CA GLY A 55 7.51 9.34 -14.07
C GLY A 55 6.36 10.27 -14.48
N PRO A 56 5.34 10.44 -13.60
CA PRO A 56 5.26 9.87 -12.26
C PRO A 56 5.20 8.34 -12.29
N PHE A 57 5.83 7.70 -11.30
CA PHE A 57 5.91 6.23 -11.22
C PHE A 57 4.70 5.62 -10.48
N SER A 58 4.12 6.39 -9.57
CA SER A 58 2.87 6.11 -8.86
C SER A 58 2.26 7.45 -8.43
N ALA A 59 0.97 7.46 -8.08
CA ALA A 59 0.35 8.65 -7.50
C ALA A 59 1.02 9.04 -6.17
N ARG A 60 1.46 8.05 -5.38
CA ARG A 60 2.24 8.30 -4.17
C ARG A 60 3.55 9.02 -4.47
N ASN A 61 4.34 8.52 -5.42
CA ASN A 61 5.59 9.16 -5.83
C ASN A 61 5.36 10.59 -6.30
N GLU A 62 4.29 10.84 -7.06
CA GLU A 62 3.95 12.18 -7.50
C GLU A 62 3.62 13.12 -6.34
N LEU A 63 2.76 12.68 -5.42
CA LEU A 63 2.33 13.47 -4.27
C LEU A 63 3.50 13.78 -3.33
N GLU A 64 4.35 12.81 -2.98
CA GLU A 64 5.55 13.06 -2.16
C GLU A 64 6.47 14.08 -2.84
N SER A 65 6.70 13.93 -4.15
CA SER A 65 7.57 14.82 -4.93
C SER A 65 7.05 16.25 -4.96
N LEU A 66 5.78 16.43 -5.28
CA LEU A 66 5.15 17.75 -5.36
C LEU A 66 5.05 18.41 -3.98
N ASN A 67 4.72 17.67 -2.92
CA ASN A 67 4.65 18.21 -1.56
C ASN A 67 6.04 18.61 -1.03
N LEU A 68 7.10 17.87 -1.36
CA LEU A 68 8.48 18.26 -1.05
C LEU A 68 8.83 19.61 -1.69
N LEU A 69 8.54 19.76 -2.99
CA LEU A 69 8.80 21.00 -3.71
C LEU A 69 7.97 22.16 -3.16
N LEU A 70 6.68 21.93 -2.90
CA LEU A 70 5.78 22.94 -2.30
C LEU A 70 6.32 23.44 -0.97
N LYS A 71 6.69 22.52 -0.06
CA LYS A 71 7.27 22.85 1.25
C LYS A 71 8.57 23.64 1.12
N THR A 72 9.44 23.22 0.20
CA THR A 72 10.75 23.86 -0.03
C THR A 72 10.57 25.28 -0.57
N ILE A 73 9.73 25.45 -1.59
CA ILE A 73 9.49 26.75 -2.22
C ILE A 73 8.75 27.69 -1.27
N ASN A 74 7.78 27.21 -0.48
CA ASN A 74 7.13 28.03 0.54
C ASN A 74 8.12 28.53 1.61
N THR A 75 9.09 27.69 1.99
CA THR A 75 10.16 28.11 2.92
C THR A 75 11.01 29.22 2.31
N LEU A 76 11.35 29.11 1.02
CA LEU A 76 12.09 30.15 0.29
C LEU A 76 11.27 31.44 0.12
N LEU A 77 9.97 31.32 -0.15
CA LEU A 77 9.05 32.44 -0.35
C LEU A 77 8.97 33.34 0.90
N VAL A 78 8.96 32.74 2.10
CA VAL A 78 8.99 33.48 3.38
C VAL A 78 10.26 34.33 3.52
N ALA A 79 11.39 33.85 3.01
CA ALA A 79 12.69 34.53 3.09
C ALA A 79 13.01 35.44 1.87
N ALA A 80 12.16 35.44 0.85
CA ALA A 80 12.45 36.07 -0.44
C ALA A 80 12.28 37.60 -0.42
N ASN A 81 13.12 38.28 -1.22
CA ASN A 81 12.91 39.69 -1.55
C ASN A 81 11.76 39.87 -2.56
N ASP A 82 11.27 41.10 -2.72
CA ASP A 82 10.10 41.37 -3.57
C ASP A 82 10.31 41.01 -5.04
N GLY A 83 11.55 41.02 -5.54
CA GLY A 83 11.86 40.55 -6.88
C GLY A 83 11.62 39.05 -7.05
N ALA A 84 12.09 38.24 -6.11
CA ALA A 84 11.99 36.77 -6.19
C ALA A 84 10.60 36.22 -5.83
N LYS A 85 9.78 36.96 -5.06
CA LYS A 85 8.43 36.52 -4.66
C LYS A 85 7.54 36.19 -5.85
N GLY A 86 7.61 36.96 -6.94
CA GLY A 86 6.77 36.75 -8.13
C GLY A 86 6.98 35.39 -8.78
N VAL A 87 8.23 35.01 -9.05
CA VAL A 87 8.56 33.71 -9.66
C VAL A 87 8.29 32.55 -8.70
N LEU A 88 8.58 32.72 -7.40
CA LEU A 88 8.31 31.68 -6.40
C LEU A 88 6.81 31.42 -6.22
N GLN A 89 5.98 32.47 -6.23
CA GLN A 89 4.52 32.32 -6.18
C GLN A 89 3.98 31.60 -7.43
N LEU A 90 4.47 31.94 -8.62
CA LEU A 90 4.11 31.22 -9.85
C LEU A 90 4.41 29.71 -9.75
N LEU A 91 5.56 29.35 -9.18
CA LEU A 91 5.91 27.94 -8.98
C LEU A 91 4.98 27.26 -7.96
N VAL A 92 4.62 27.96 -6.87
CA VAL A 92 3.66 27.45 -5.87
C VAL A 92 2.31 27.19 -6.51
N ASP A 93 1.79 28.16 -7.28
CA ASP A 93 0.47 28.06 -7.92
C ASP A 93 0.44 26.88 -8.91
N GLU A 94 1.49 26.71 -9.71
CA GLU A 94 1.61 25.59 -10.65
C GLU A 94 1.72 24.23 -9.93
N ILE A 95 2.45 24.14 -8.81
CA ILE A 95 2.50 22.91 -8.01
C ILE A 95 1.12 22.57 -7.43
N LEU A 96 0.37 23.56 -6.94
CA LEU A 96 -0.98 23.35 -6.42
C LEU A 96 -1.94 22.87 -7.50
N VAL A 97 -1.84 23.40 -8.73
CA VAL A 97 -2.60 22.90 -9.89
C VAL A 97 -2.28 21.43 -10.15
N ARG A 98 -1.00 21.04 -10.14
CA ARG A 98 -0.58 19.64 -10.34
C ARG A 98 -1.07 18.73 -9.22
N LEU A 99 -0.97 19.14 -7.96
CA LEU A 99 -1.50 18.39 -6.82
C LEU A 99 -3.01 18.17 -6.92
N THR A 100 -3.75 19.19 -7.37
CA THR A 100 -5.20 19.10 -7.60
C THR A 100 -5.52 18.09 -8.71
N SER A 101 -4.64 17.97 -9.71
CA SER A 101 -4.84 17.03 -10.83
C SER A 101 -4.58 15.56 -10.48
N VAL A 102 -3.87 15.27 -9.39
CA VAL A 102 -3.62 13.89 -8.96
C VAL A 102 -4.93 13.26 -8.49
N GLY A 103 -5.32 12.16 -9.14
CA GLY A 103 -6.57 11.43 -8.85
C GLY A 103 -7.83 12.02 -9.50
N LEU A 104 -7.71 12.97 -10.45
CA LEU A 104 -8.88 13.43 -11.24
C LEU A 104 -9.26 12.47 -12.38
N THR A 105 -8.41 11.52 -12.72
CA THR A 105 -8.73 10.43 -13.66
C THR A 105 -9.66 9.37 -13.06
N ASP A 106 -9.95 9.46 -11.76
CA ASP A 106 -10.72 8.52 -10.96
C ASP A 106 -12.21 8.68 -11.34
N LYS A 107 -12.61 8.04 -12.44
CA LYS A 107 -13.99 8.07 -12.96
C LYS A 107 -15.03 7.39 -12.04
N HIS A 108 -14.61 6.82 -10.92
CA HIS A 108 -15.42 5.94 -10.08
C HIS A 108 -15.44 6.42 -8.63
N GLN A 109 -15.95 7.64 -8.40
CA GLN A 109 -16.34 8.03 -7.04
C GLN A 109 -17.34 7.00 -6.49
N MET A 110 -17.06 6.50 -5.28
CA MET A 110 -17.95 5.54 -4.63
C MET A 110 -19.26 6.25 -4.27
N ALA A 111 -20.38 5.65 -4.63
CA ALA A 111 -21.69 6.22 -4.33
C ALA A 111 -21.93 6.23 -2.82
N LEU A 112 -22.39 7.37 -2.31
CA LEU A 112 -22.82 7.52 -0.92
C LEU A 112 -24.08 6.68 -0.69
N GLN A 113 -24.06 5.81 0.31
CA GLN A 113 -25.22 5.02 0.71
C GLN A 113 -25.99 5.72 1.82
N THR A 114 -27.32 5.69 1.72
CA THR A 114 -28.20 6.22 2.76
C THR A 114 -28.47 5.10 3.77
N GLU A 115 -27.74 5.10 4.88
CA GLU A 115 -27.94 4.16 5.99
C GLU A 115 -28.24 4.91 7.30
N ASN A 116 -28.69 4.20 8.33
CA ASN A 116 -28.84 4.79 9.66
C ASN A 116 -27.45 4.98 10.28
N HIS A 117 -27.04 6.23 10.49
CA HIS A 117 -25.70 6.59 10.98
C HIS A 117 -25.66 6.95 12.48
N GLU A 118 -26.71 6.63 13.26
CA GLU A 118 -26.81 7.04 14.67
C GLU A 118 -25.61 6.60 15.54
N THR A 119 -25.09 5.39 15.31
CA THR A 119 -23.95 4.84 16.06
C THR A 119 -22.63 5.50 15.65
N GLU A 120 -22.38 5.65 14.36
CA GLU A 120 -21.23 6.35 13.80
C GLU A 120 -21.18 7.83 14.21
N ASP A 121 -22.31 8.53 14.13
CA ASP A 121 -22.45 9.91 14.62
C ASP A 121 -22.13 10.01 16.11
N SER A 122 -22.54 9.02 16.89
CA SER A 122 -22.25 8.95 18.32
C SER A 122 -20.76 8.74 18.60
N LEU A 123 -20.05 7.98 17.75
CA LEU A 123 -18.59 7.83 17.85
C LEU A 123 -17.87 9.15 17.58
N LEU A 124 -18.23 9.85 16.50
CA LEU A 124 -17.59 11.12 16.17
C LEU A 124 -17.85 12.17 17.26
N LYS A 125 -19.11 12.29 17.74
CA LYS A 125 -19.46 13.15 18.88
C LYS A 125 -18.69 12.79 20.14
N TRP A 126 -18.54 11.49 20.45
CA TRP A 126 -17.72 11.04 21.56
C TRP A 126 -16.26 11.48 21.38
N GLY A 127 -15.70 11.34 20.17
CA GLY A 127 -14.36 11.81 19.86
C GLY A 127 -14.20 13.31 20.09
N GLU A 128 -15.14 14.12 19.57
CA GLU A 128 -15.15 15.58 19.71
C GLU A 128 -15.22 16.02 21.19
N GLN A 129 -16.06 15.36 21.99
CA GLN A 129 -16.13 15.59 23.44
C GLN A 129 -14.81 15.32 24.15
N HIS A 130 -13.94 14.48 23.58
CA HIS A 130 -12.62 14.15 24.09
C HIS A 130 -11.47 14.87 23.35
N GLY A 131 -11.80 15.88 22.53
CA GLY A 131 -10.83 16.78 21.91
C GLY A 131 -10.40 16.40 20.49
N VAL A 132 -11.04 15.42 19.85
CA VAL A 132 -10.89 15.22 18.40
C VAL A 132 -11.39 16.48 17.66
N LYS A 133 -10.61 16.94 16.69
CA LYS A 133 -11.07 17.96 15.73
C LYS A 133 -11.16 17.31 14.37
N SER A 134 -12.30 17.44 13.72
CA SER A 134 -12.58 16.80 12.43
C SER A 134 -13.18 17.80 11.46
N LYS A 135 -12.67 17.79 10.22
CA LYS A 135 -13.35 18.33 9.04
C LYS A 135 -14.10 17.24 8.27
N LEU A 136 -14.11 16.03 8.82
CA LEU A 136 -14.66 14.83 8.20
C LEU A 136 -15.86 14.31 9.00
N GLN A 137 -16.81 13.70 8.30
CA GLN A 137 -17.95 12.97 8.86
C GLN A 137 -17.84 11.49 8.50
N ILE A 138 -18.37 10.61 9.34
CA ILE A 138 -18.44 9.19 9.01
C ILE A 138 -19.60 8.98 8.05
N ALA A 139 -19.37 8.23 6.98
CA ALA A 139 -20.36 7.93 5.96
C ALA A 139 -20.18 6.51 5.41
N PHE A 140 -21.16 6.05 4.63
CA PHE A 140 -21.16 4.71 4.03
C PHE A 140 -21.04 4.83 2.51
N PHE A 141 -20.17 4.01 1.92
CA PHE A 141 -19.81 4.04 0.52
C PHE A 141 -19.99 2.66 -0.10
N GLU A 142 -20.66 2.60 -1.24
CA GLU A 142 -20.97 1.36 -1.94
C GLU A 142 -19.70 0.58 -2.31
N GLY A 143 -19.51 -0.57 -1.67
CA GLY A 143 -18.38 -1.48 -1.87
C GLY A 143 -17.18 -1.25 -0.94
N ALA A 144 -17.13 -0.17 -0.17
CA ALA A 144 -16.11 0.06 0.87
C ALA A 144 -16.70 0.01 2.29
N GLY A 145 -18.03 0.03 2.42
CA GLY A 145 -18.67 0.15 3.72
C GLY A 145 -18.39 1.52 4.33
N ARG A 146 -17.94 1.57 5.57
CA ARG A 146 -17.71 2.83 6.27
C ARG A 146 -16.46 3.55 5.76
N GLY A 147 -16.54 4.86 5.68
CA GLY A 147 -15.44 5.74 5.32
C GLY A 147 -15.64 7.13 5.91
N MET A 148 -14.76 8.06 5.54
CA MET A 148 -14.82 9.44 6.00
C MET A 148 -15.09 10.39 4.83
N LEU A 149 -16.13 11.21 4.94
CA LEU A 149 -16.56 12.21 3.97
C LEU A 149 -16.07 13.59 4.39
N ALA A 150 -15.53 14.40 3.46
CA ALA A 150 -15.20 15.79 3.73
C ALA A 150 -16.47 16.64 3.90
N SER A 151 -16.58 17.37 5.02
CA SER A 151 -17.73 18.25 5.31
C SER A 151 -17.62 19.61 4.65
N GLU A 152 -16.41 19.99 4.24
CA GLU A 152 -16.03 21.24 3.61
C GLU A 152 -14.86 20.97 2.65
N ASP A 153 -14.51 21.94 1.81
CA ASP A 153 -13.30 21.87 1.00
C ASP A 153 -12.07 21.93 1.91
N ILE A 154 -11.14 20.99 1.73
CA ILE A 154 -9.92 20.88 2.53
C ILE A 154 -8.72 21.04 1.61
N GLY A 155 -7.89 22.04 1.86
CA GLY A 155 -6.74 22.39 1.02
C GLY A 155 -5.51 21.52 1.27
N VAL A 156 -4.50 21.65 0.41
CA VAL A 156 -3.19 21.02 0.62
C VAL A 156 -2.55 21.57 1.90
N GLY A 157 -2.09 20.68 2.77
CA GLY A 157 -1.48 21.01 4.06
C GLY A 157 -2.46 21.26 5.21
N ASP A 158 -3.76 21.42 4.92
CA ASP A 158 -4.78 21.51 5.95
C ASP A 158 -4.91 20.19 6.71
N ILE A 159 -5.29 20.29 7.99
CA ILE A 159 -5.51 19.12 8.84
C ILE A 159 -6.97 18.68 8.70
N ALA A 160 -7.20 17.50 8.11
CA ALA A 160 -8.54 16.92 8.04
C ALA A 160 -9.01 16.36 9.39
N LEU A 161 -8.08 15.78 10.15
CA LEU A 161 -8.36 15.15 11.43
C LEU A 161 -7.19 15.38 12.40
N GLU A 162 -7.51 15.72 13.65
CA GLU A 162 -6.56 15.85 14.75
C GLU A 162 -7.03 15.01 15.94
N ILE A 163 -6.25 14.00 16.32
CA ILE A 163 -6.57 13.05 17.38
C ILE A 163 -5.66 13.30 18.59
N PRO A 164 -6.19 13.66 19.77
CA PRO A 164 -5.41 13.74 21.00
C PRO A 164 -4.72 12.41 21.32
N GLU A 165 -3.46 12.45 21.74
CA GLU A 165 -2.69 11.25 22.08
C GLU A 165 -3.37 10.40 23.17
N SER A 166 -4.14 11.02 24.06
CA SER A 166 -4.91 10.32 25.10
C SER A 166 -6.04 9.43 24.57
N LEU A 167 -6.39 9.53 23.28
CA LEU A 167 -7.36 8.65 22.61
C LEU A 167 -6.69 7.56 21.78
N ILE A 168 -5.36 7.53 21.70
CA ILE A 168 -4.64 6.47 20.99
C ILE A 168 -4.57 5.25 21.91
N ILE A 169 -5.06 4.11 21.42
CA ILE A 169 -4.95 2.81 22.10
C ILE A 169 -3.61 2.22 21.72
N SER A 170 -2.71 2.10 22.69
CA SER A 170 -1.33 1.64 22.50
C SER A 170 -0.87 0.75 23.65
N GLU A 171 0.35 0.22 23.55
CA GLU A 171 1.01 -0.47 24.66
C GLU A 171 1.08 0.37 25.95
N GLU A 172 1.23 1.70 25.86
CA GLU A 172 1.30 2.57 27.05
C GLU A 172 -0.01 2.53 27.86
N LEU A 173 -1.15 2.35 27.18
CA LEU A 173 -2.45 2.14 27.80
C LEU A 173 -2.55 0.72 28.40
N LEU A 174 -2.10 -0.30 27.65
CA LEU A 174 -2.07 -1.68 28.12
C LEU A 174 -1.28 -1.83 29.43
N CYS A 175 -0.13 -1.16 29.55
CA CYS A 175 0.74 -1.20 30.73
C CYS A 175 0.06 -0.75 32.04
N GLN A 176 -1.07 -0.03 31.94
CA GLN A 176 -1.86 0.44 33.08
C GLN A 176 -2.95 -0.57 33.50
N SER A 177 -3.15 -1.63 32.72
CA SER A 177 -4.19 -2.64 32.95
C SER A 177 -3.73 -3.75 33.90
N ASP A 178 -4.69 -4.33 34.61
CA ASP A 178 -4.53 -5.57 35.39
C ASP A 178 -4.08 -6.77 34.52
N MET A 179 -4.46 -6.79 33.23
CA MET A 179 -4.03 -7.82 32.29
C MET A 179 -2.51 -7.77 32.06
N PHE A 180 -1.94 -6.58 31.86
CA PHE A 180 -0.49 -6.44 31.75
C PHE A 180 0.21 -6.90 33.03
N ILE A 181 -0.31 -6.53 34.20
CA ILE A 181 0.27 -6.95 35.49
C ILE A 181 0.30 -8.48 35.61
N ALA A 182 -0.74 -9.18 35.13
CA ALA A 182 -0.81 -10.64 35.16
C ALA A 182 0.13 -11.31 34.14
N LEU A 183 0.34 -10.69 32.98
CA LEU A 183 1.06 -11.30 31.86
C LEU A 183 2.52 -10.84 31.69
N LYS A 184 2.95 -9.72 32.29
CA LYS A 184 4.29 -9.14 32.09
C LYS A 184 5.46 -10.09 32.38
N ASP A 185 5.26 -11.05 33.28
CA ASP A 185 6.28 -12.03 33.70
C ASP A 185 6.13 -13.38 32.95
N VAL A 186 5.22 -13.45 31.97
CA VAL A 186 4.98 -14.63 31.13
C VAL A 186 5.74 -14.44 29.81
N ASN A 187 7.01 -14.88 29.79
CA ASN A 187 7.94 -14.67 28.68
C ASN A 187 7.47 -15.18 27.31
N SER A 188 6.48 -16.08 27.26
CA SER A 188 5.96 -16.63 26.01
C SER A 188 4.94 -15.72 25.31
N ILE A 189 4.52 -14.61 25.93
CA ILE A 189 3.46 -13.74 25.40
C ILE A 189 4.05 -12.37 25.09
N THR A 190 3.95 -11.96 23.82
CA THR A 190 4.42 -10.65 23.39
C THR A 190 3.42 -9.56 23.76
N THR A 191 3.86 -8.31 23.79
CA THR A 191 2.99 -7.16 24.03
C THR A 191 1.88 -7.07 22.98
N GLU A 192 2.18 -7.38 21.72
CA GLU A 192 1.19 -7.41 20.64
C GLU A 192 0.08 -8.42 20.96
N THR A 193 0.43 -9.63 21.39
CA THR A 193 -0.56 -10.63 21.84
C THR A 193 -1.35 -10.14 23.05
N MET A 194 -0.70 -9.45 24.01
CA MET A 194 -1.41 -8.86 25.15
C MET A 194 -2.43 -7.79 24.72
N LEU A 195 -2.12 -6.99 23.69
CA LEU A 195 -3.06 -6.02 23.13
C LEU A 195 -4.27 -6.70 22.49
N LEU A 196 -4.08 -7.81 21.76
CA LEU A 196 -5.19 -8.61 21.22
C LEU A 196 -6.11 -9.10 22.34
N LEU A 197 -5.53 -9.74 23.36
CA LEU A 197 -6.26 -10.26 24.51
C LEU A 197 -6.98 -9.14 25.29
N TRP A 198 -6.33 -7.98 25.43
CA TRP A 198 -6.91 -6.82 26.08
C TRP A 198 -8.12 -6.30 25.30
N SER A 199 -8.02 -6.20 23.97
CA SER A 199 -9.12 -5.79 23.09
C SER A 199 -10.32 -6.74 23.15
N MET A 200 -10.08 -8.06 23.23
CA MET A 200 -11.15 -9.04 23.43
C MET A 200 -11.96 -8.75 24.69
N ARG A 201 -11.28 -8.45 25.80
CA ARG A 201 -11.94 -8.15 27.07
C ARG A 201 -12.59 -6.76 27.09
N GLU A 202 -11.90 -5.75 26.57
CA GLU A 202 -12.40 -4.37 26.57
C GLU A 202 -13.65 -4.19 25.74
N ARG A 203 -13.81 -4.97 24.66
CA ARG A 203 -15.05 -5.01 23.87
C ARG A 203 -16.29 -5.29 24.73
N HIS A 204 -16.13 -6.05 25.80
CA HIS A 204 -17.20 -6.43 26.73
C HIS A 204 -17.18 -5.63 28.05
N ASN A 205 -16.33 -4.61 28.17
CA ASN A 205 -16.19 -3.82 29.39
C ASN A 205 -17.13 -2.60 29.36
N PRO A 206 -18.25 -2.59 30.11
CA PRO A 206 -19.22 -1.48 30.09
C PRO A 206 -18.68 -0.19 30.71
N SER A 207 -17.55 -0.25 31.42
CA SER A 207 -16.87 0.89 32.04
C SER A 207 -15.67 1.37 31.22
N SER A 208 -15.43 0.80 30.03
CA SER A 208 -14.31 1.19 29.18
C SER A 208 -14.42 2.66 28.76
N LYS A 209 -13.30 3.39 28.84
CA LYS A 209 -13.18 4.71 28.20
C LYS A 209 -13.48 4.63 26.70
N PHE A 210 -13.12 3.52 26.08
CA PHE A 210 -13.25 3.27 24.64
C PHE A 210 -14.50 2.48 24.29
N LYS A 211 -15.47 2.38 25.21
CA LYS A 211 -16.73 1.66 24.99
C LYS A 211 -17.39 2.04 23.67
N MET A 212 -17.51 3.34 23.39
CA MET A 212 -18.13 3.82 22.15
C MET A 212 -17.40 3.30 20.90
N PHE A 213 -16.07 3.34 20.90
CA PHE A 213 -15.27 2.78 19.81
C PHE A 213 -15.54 1.28 19.63
N PHE A 214 -15.46 0.48 20.69
CA PHE A 214 -15.69 -0.96 20.60
C PHE A 214 -17.12 -1.34 20.20
N GLU A 215 -18.14 -0.61 20.65
CA GLU A 215 -19.54 -0.84 20.27
C GLU A 215 -19.81 -0.49 18.79
N THR A 216 -19.02 0.42 18.21
CA THR A 216 -19.12 0.74 16.78
C THR A 216 -18.37 -0.24 15.88
N LEU A 217 -17.46 -1.07 16.40
CA LEU A 217 -16.73 -2.01 15.53
C LEU A 217 -17.65 -3.07 14.93
N LEU A 218 -17.27 -3.58 13.75
CA LEU A 218 -18.03 -4.65 13.11
C LEU A 218 -18.05 -5.90 14.01
N SER A 219 -19.16 -6.64 13.95
CA SER A 219 -19.26 -7.91 14.66
C SER A 219 -18.26 -8.93 14.14
N ASN A 220 -18.03 -8.93 12.82
CA ASN A 220 -17.04 -9.71 12.09
C ASN A 220 -16.33 -8.81 11.08
N PHE A 221 -15.05 -9.08 10.80
CA PHE A 221 -14.33 -8.39 9.72
C PHE A 221 -14.41 -9.22 8.44
N ASN A 222 -14.42 -8.53 7.30
CA ASN A 222 -14.46 -9.17 5.99
C ASN A 222 -13.04 -9.33 5.43
N THR A 223 -12.12 -9.98 6.15
CA THR A 223 -10.73 -10.17 5.68
C THR A 223 -10.50 -11.53 5.03
N GLY A 224 -9.39 -11.68 4.30
CA GLY A 224 -8.94 -12.95 3.75
C GLY A 224 -8.80 -14.07 4.77
N LEU A 225 -8.53 -13.73 6.04
CA LEU A 225 -8.43 -14.71 7.13
C LEU A 225 -9.77 -15.39 7.45
N SER A 226 -10.88 -14.72 7.10
CA SER A 226 -12.25 -15.18 7.33
C SER A 226 -12.93 -15.76 6.08
N PHE A 227 -12.19 -15.96 4.97
CA PHE A 227 -12.74 -16.54 3.74
C PHE A 227 -13.36 -17.92 3.98
N GLY A 228 -14.51 -18.16 3.34
CA GLY A 228 -15.15 -19.46 3.28
C GLY A 228 -14.36 -20.47 2.43
N ILE A 229 -14.77 -21.74 2.50
CA ILE A 229 -14.13 -22.83 1.75
C ILE A 229 -14.24 -22.60 0.24
N ASP A 230 -15.38 -22.12 -0.24
CA ASP A 230 -15.60 -21.86 -1.67
C ASP A 230 -14.74 -20.69 -2.19
N ALA A 231 -14.54 -19.64 -1.37
CA ALA A 231 -13.65 -18.54 -1.70
C ALA A 231 -12.18 -18.97 -1.75
N LEU A 232 -11.76 -19.85 -0.81
CA LEU A 232 -10.42 -20.45 -0.87
C LEU A 232 -10.25 -21.34 -2.09
N ALA A 233 -11.24 -22.16 -2.45
CA ALA A 233 -11.20 -22.99 -3.65
C ALA A 233 -11.07 -22.14 -4.91
N ALA A 234 -11.75 -20.99 -4.98
CA ALA A 234 -11.61 -20.05 -6.09
C ALA A 234 -10.17 -19.54 -6.25
N LEU A 235 -9.41 -19.38 -5.16
CA LEU A 235 -8.00 -18.94 -5.17
C LEU A 235 -6.99 -20.03 -5.56
N GLU A 236 -7.40 -21.28 -5.74
CA GLU A 236 -6.49 -22.38 -6.10
C GLU A 236 -5.66 -22.02 -7.35
N GLY A 237 -4.35 -22.33 -7.29
CA GLY A 237 -3.38 -21.97 -8.32
C GLY A 237 -2.74 -20.57 -8.15
N THR A 238 -3.16 -19.80 -7.14
CA THR A 238 -2.52 -18.52 -6.80
C THR A 238 -1.65 -18.64 -5.54
N LEU A 239 -0.62 -17.80 -5.42
CA LEU A 239 0.20 -17.73 -4.21
C LEU A 239 -0.61 -17.30 -2.96
N LEU A 240 -1.63 -16.46 -3.16
CA LEU A 240 -2.49 -15.99 -2.06
C LEU A 240 -3.24 -17.14 -1.38
N PHE A 241 -3.58 -18.22 -2.09
CA PHE A 241 -4.18 -19.41 -1.49
C PHE A 241 -3.27 -19.99 -0.40
N ASP A 242 -2.01 -20.24 -0.74
CA ASP A 242 -1.02 -20.82 0.18
C ASP A 242 -0.73 -19.86 1.35
N GLU A 243 -0.62 -18.56 1.08
CA GLU A 243 -0.42 -17.52 2.09
C GLU A 243 -1.57 -17.48 3.10
N LEU A 244 -2.82 -17.51 2.65
CA LEU A 244 -4.00 -17.52 3.53
C LEU A 244 -4.07 -18.80 4.37
N MET A 245 -3.79 -19.96 3.77
CA MET A 245 -3.79 -21.23 4.50
C MET A 245 -2.73 -21.23 5.62
N GLN A 246 -1.52 -20.75 5.32
CA GLN A 246 -0.45 -20.63 6.30
C GLN A 246 -0.80 -19.62 7.40
N ALA A 247 -1.33 -18.45 7.05
CA ALA A 247 -1.73 -17.43 8.02
C ALA A 247 -2.82 -17.95 8.98
N ARG A 248 -3.84 -18.63 8.46
CA ARG A 248 -4.92 -19.21 9.28
C ARG A 248 -4.42 -20.30 10.21
N GLN A 249 -3.55 -21.18 9.71
CA GLN A 249 -2.92 -22.22 10.54
C GLN A 249 -2.07 -21.60 11.64
N HIS A 250 -1.30 -20.55 11.32
CA HIS A 250 -0.47 -19.85 12.29
C HIS A 250 -1.31 -19.21 13.42
N LEU A 251 -2.38 -18.50 13.08
CA LEU A 251 -3.29 -17.92 14.08
C LEU A 251 -3.94 -19.00 14.94
N ARG A 252 -4.33 -20.12 14.34
CA ARG A 252 -4.92 -21.24 15.10
C ARG A 252 -3.94 -21.83 16.10
N GLN A 253 -2.70 -22.04 15.67
CA GLN A 253 -1.64 -22.52 16.54
C GLN A 253 -1.38 -21.55 17.70
N GLN A 254 -1.30 -20.24 17.42
CA GLN A 254 -1.13 -19.23 18.47
C GLN A 254 -2.25 -19.29 19.52
N TYR A 255 -3.51 -19.43 19.08
CA TYR A 255 -4.63 -19.56 20.01
C TYR A 255 -4.54 -20.81 20.89
N ASP A 256 -4.24 -21.96 20.28
CA ASP A 256 -4.13 -23.24 20.98
C ASP A 256 -2.93 -23.28 21.95
N GLU A 257 -1.88 -22.47 21.72
CA GLU A 257 -0.77 -22.27 22.67
C GLU A 257 -1.15 -21.41 23.89
N LEU A 258 -2.13 -20.51 23.73
CA LEU A 258 -2.61 -19.61 24.79
C LEU A 258 -3.72 -20.25 25.64
N PHE A 259 -4.65 -20.97 25.01
CA PHE A 259 -5.86 -21.51 25.65
C PHE A 259 -5.90 -23.04 25.57
N PRO A 260 -6.21 -23.74 26.70
CA PRO A 260 -6.81 -23.23 27.94
C PRO A 260 -5.82 -22.81 29.04
N MET A 261 -4.52 -22.71 28.73
CA MET A 261 -3.47 -22.42 29.72
C MET A 261 -3.74 -21.12 30.50
N LEU A 262 -4.06 -20.03 29.79
CA LEU A 262 -4.33 -18.73 30.42
C LEU A 262 -5.61 -18.75 31.27
N SER A 263 -6.68 -19.38 30.79
CA SER A 263 -7.92 -19.55 31.55
C SER A 263 -7.72 -20.37 32.83
N THR A 264 -6.80 -21.33 32.82
CA THR A 264 -6.47 -22.14 34.00
C THR A 264 -5.63 -21.33 35.00
N LYS A 265 -4.64 -20.58 34.51
CA LYS A 265 -3.68 -19.85 35.36
C LYS A 265 -4.26 -18.56 35.94
N PHE A 266 -5.10 -17.84 35.20
CA PHE A 266 -5.72 -16.58 35.64
C PHE A 266 -7.23 -16.56 35.33
N PRO A 267 -8.04 -17.41 36.00
CA PRO A 267 -9.47 -17.60 35.70
C PRO A 267 -10.32 -16.33 35.88
N GLU A 268 -9.92 -15.42 36.78
CA GLU A 268 -10.62 -14.15 36.99
C GLU A 268 -10.46 -13.17 35.81
N ILE A 269 -9.36 -13.32 35.04
CA ILE A 269 -9.04 -12.45 33.90
C ILE A 269 -9.49 -13.09 32.59
N PHE A 270 -9.20 -14.38 32.39
CA PHE A 270 -9.40 -15.09 31.12
C PHE A 270 -10.61 -16.04 31.16
N LYS A 271 -11.82 -15.46 31.16
CA LYS A 271 -13.08 -16.22 31.14
C LYS A 271 -13.35 -16.86 29.78
N GLN A 272 -13.70 -18.14 29.75
CA GLN A 272 -13.78 -18.94 28.53
C GLN A 272 -14.85 -18.44 27.53
N ASP A 273 -15.91 -17.78 28.00
CA ASP A 273 -16.95 -17.17 27.17
C ASP A 273 -16.46 -15.95 26.38
N ILE A 274 -15.50 -15.21 26.93
CA ILE A 274 -14.87 -14.04 26.29
C ILE A 274 -13.70 -14.49 25.41
N PHE A 275 -12.89 -15.42 25.89
CA PHE A 275 -11.65 -15.85 25.22
C PHE A 275 -11.85 -17.10 24.35
N SER A 276 -12.80 -17.01 23.43
CA SER A 276 -13.05 -18.03 22.39
C SER A 276 -12.15 -17.82 21.16
N TRP A 277 -12.09 -18.82 20.28
CA TRP A 277 -11.41 -18.73 18.99
C TRP A 277 -11.96 -17.57 18.14
N ASP A 278 -13.28 -17.42 18.06
CA ASP A 278 -13.93 -16.39 17.24
C ASP A 278 -13.58 -14.99 17.73
N ASN A 279 -13.56 -14.77 19.05
CA ASN A 279 -13.16 -13.48 19.62
C ASN A 279 -11.65 -13.22 19.45
N PHE A 280 -10.83 -14.27 19.46
CA PHE A 280 -9.39 -14.15 19.19
C PHE A 280 -9.14 -13.73 17.74
N LEU A 281 -9.77 -14.43 16.78
CA LEU A 281 -9.70 -14.09 15.37
C LEU A 281 -10.21 -12.66 15.12
N TRP A 282 -11.35 -12.28 15.72
CA TRP A 282 -11.88 -10.92 15.64
C TRP A 282 -10.87 -9.88 16.15
N ALA A 283 -10.17 -10.14 17.25
CA ALA A 283 -9.16 -9.22 17.77
C ALA A 283 -7.95 -9.14 16.85
N CYS A 284 -7.48 -10.26 16.29
CA CYS A 284 -6.43 -10.27 15.27
C CYS A 284 -6.83 -9.40 14.08
N GLU A 285 -8.02 -9.62 13.50
CA GLU A 285 -8.51 -8.87 12.35
C GLU A 285 -8.71 -7.38 12.65
N LEU A 286 -9.19 -7.00 13.84
CA LEU A 286 -9.26 -5.61 14.28
C LEU A 286 -7.88 -4.95 14.20
N TRP A 287 -6.86 -5.58 14.79
CA TRP A 287 -5.52 -4.98 14.82
C TRP A 287 -4.86 -5.00 13.44
N TYR A 288 -5.06 -6.03 12.63
CA TYR A 288 -4.50 -6.06 11.28
C TYR A 288 -5.14 -5.05 10.33
N SER A 289 -6.45 -4.81 10.45
CA SER A 289 -7.19 -3.93 9.53
C SER A 289 -7.26 -2.47 9.98
N ASN A 290 -7.14 -2.17 11.28
CA ASN A 290 -7.34 -0.81 11.80
C ASN A 290 -6.15 -0.21 12.54
N SER A 291 -5.04 -0.95 12.72
CA SER A 291 -3.88 -0.40 13.42
C SER A 291 -3.03 0.51 12.53
N MET A 292 -2.33 1.43 13.17
CA MET A 292 -1.38 2.35 12.53
C MET A 292 -0.09 2.38 13.34
N MET A 293 1.05 2.45 12.66
CA MET A 293 2.34 2.70 13.30
C MET A 293 2.46 4.17 13.64
N VAL A 294 2.59 4.50 14.93
CA VAL A 294 2.66 5.87 15.43
C VAL A 294 3.90 6.06 16.29
N VAL A 295 4.66 7.12 16.02
CA VAL A 295 5.65 7.64 16.96
C VAL A 295 4.95 8.51 17.99
N LEU A 296 4.81 7.98 19.21
CA LEU A 296 4.18 8.66 20.35
C LEU A 296 5.06 9.81 20.88
N SER A 297 4.51 10.60 21.80
CA SER A 297 5.25 11.66 22.50
C SER A 297 6.48 11.14 23.23
N SER A 298 6.46 9.88 23.66
CA SER A 298 7.60 9.19 24.27
C SER A 298 8.76 8.97 23.30
N GLY A 299 8.55 9.14 22.00
CA GLY A 299 9.50 8.86 20.94
C GLY A 299 9.51 7.39 20.49
N LYS A 300 8.73 6.52 21.14
CA LYS A 300 8.57 5.11 20.77
C LYS A 300 7.67 4.99 19.54
N LEU A 301 8.12 4.20 18.56
CA LEU A 301 7.28 3.75 17.45
C LEU A 301 6.43 2.58 17.95
N THR A 302 5.11 2.67 17.83
CA THR A 302 4.18 1.70 18.41
C THR A 302 3.01 1.45 17.47
N THR A 303 2.56 0.20 17.40
CA THR A 303 1.31 -0.18 16.73
C THR A 303 0.13 0.25 17.58
N CYS A 304 -0.77 1.05 17.01
CA CYS A 304 -1.85 1.68 17.75
C CYS A 304 -3.19 1.54 17.04
N LEU A 305 -4.28 1.36 17.80
CA LEU A 305 -5.63 1.65 17.28
C LEU A 305 -5.93 3.13 17.52
N ILE A 306 -6.49 3.79 16.52
CA ILE A 306 -6.79 5.21 16.55
C ILE A 306 -8.28 5.40 16.30
N PRO A 307 -9.12 5.49 17.35
CA PRO A 307 -10.55 5.73 17.21
C PRO A 307 -10.82 6.91 16.27
N VAL A 308 -11.90 6.82 15.49
CA VAL A 308 -12.27 7.74 14.40
C VAL A 308 -11.32 7.65 13.19
N ALA A 309 -10.01 7.85 13.36
CA ALA A 309 -9.06 7.83 12.25
C ALA A 309 -8.95 6.47 11.56
N GLY A 310 -9.10 5.37 12.31
CA GLY A 310 -9.11 4.01 11.79
C GLY A 310 -10.29 3.67 10.87
N LEU A 311 -11.24 4.58 10.67
CA LEU A 311 -12.36 4.44 9.72
C LEU A 311 -12.05 5.02 8.33
N MET A 312 -10.92 5.70 8.15
CA MET A 312 -10.53 6.22 6.83
C MET A 312 -10.11 5.07 5.92
N ASN A 313 -10.65 5.03 4.71
CA ASN A 313 -10.35 4.03 3.70
C ASN A 313 -9.04 4.32 2.96
N HIS A 314 -8.53 3.29 2.29
CA HIS A 314 -7.40 3.38 1.39
C HIS A 314 -7.79 3.81 -0.03
N SER A 315 -6.87 4.50 -0.70
CA SER A 315 -6.85 4.66 -2.15
C SER A 315 -5.41 4.62 -2.65
N VAL A 316 -5.22 4.19 -3.91
CA VAL A 316 -3.95 4.34 -4.65
C VAL A 316 -3.63 5.81 -4.95
N THR A 317 -4.63 6.69 -4.93
CA THR A 317 -4.56 8.16 -5.04
C THR A 317 -4.98 8.83 -3.72
N PRO A 318 -4.31 8.58 -2.59
CA PRO A 318 -4.77 9.01 -1.27
C PRO A 318 -4.74 10.54 -1.12
N HIS A 319 -5.58 11.07 -0.23
CA HIS A 319 -5.54 12.48 0.18
C HIS A 319 -4.48 12.70 1.27
N ILE A 320 -4.30 11.71 2.15
CA ILE A 320 -3.36 11.77 3.29
C ILE A 320 -2.27 10.70 3.11
N LEU A 321 -1.03 11.12 2.90
CA LEU A 321 0.14 10.22 2.82
C LEU A 321 0.96 10.17 4.11
N ASN A 322 1.17 11.35 4.70
CA ASN A 322 2.15 11.55 5.75
C ASN A 322 1.43 11.77 7.08
N TYR A 323 1.36 10.70 7.87
CA TYR A 323 0.83 10.68 9.24
C TYR A 323 1.70 9.74 10.11
N GLY A 324 1.29 9.47 11.34
CA GLY A 324 1.99 8.51 12.21
C GLY A 324 3.05 9.11 13.14
N ARG A 325 3.01 10.41 13.41
CA ARG A 325 3.82 11.04 14.46
C ARG A 325 3.00 12.02 15.26
N VAL A 326 3.02 11.87 16.58
CA VAL A 326 2.41 12.82 17.51
C VAL A 326 3.21 14.12 17.52
N ASP A 327 2.51 15.24 17.35
CA ASP A 327 3.07 16.57 17.50
C ASP A 327 3.33 16.86 18.99
N GLN A 328 4.58 17.20 19.32
CA GLN A 328 5.00 17.37 20.71
C GLN A 328 4.37 18.57 21.42
N ALA A 329 4.05 19.64 20.67
CA ALA A 329 3.51 20.87 21.23
C ALA A 329 2.02 20.73 21.55
N THR A 330 1.28 20.07 20.65
CA THR A 330 -0.18 19.90 20.74
C THR A 330 -0.59 18.56 21.36
N LYS A 331 0.34 17.60 21.51
CA LYS A 331 0.07 16.25 22.03
C LYS A 331 -1.04 15.55 21.25
N SER A 332 -1.01 15.71 19.94
CA SER A 332 -2.01 15.17 19.01
C SER A 332 -1.36 14.57 17.76
N LEU A 333 -2.01 13.55 17.21
CA LEU A 333 -1.71 13.01 15.89
C LEU A 333 -2.53 13.77 14.85
N LYS A 334 -1.88 14.24 13.78
CA LYS A 334 -2.50 15.05 12.73
C LYS A 334 -2.49 14.32 11.39
N PHE A 335 -3.54 14.56 10.60
CA PHE A 335 -3.73 13.99 9.27
C PHE A 335 -3.78 15.12 8.23
N PRO A 336 -2.63 15.64 7.77
CA PRO A 336 -2.55 16.69 6.77
C PRO A 336 -2.82 16.16 5.35
N LEU A 337 -3.48 16.96 4.52
CA LEU A 337 -3.72 16.63 3.12
C LEU A 337 -2.46 16.86 2.26
N SER A 338 -2.13 15.86 1.44
CA SER A 338 -1.12 15.90 0.38
C SER A 338 -1.70 16.35 -0.96
N ARG A 339 -3.02 16.24 -1.16
CA ARG A 339 -3.80 16.81 -2.28
C ARG A 339 -5.16 17.29 -1.75
N PRO A 340 -5.83 18.26 -2.39
CA PRO A 340 -7.10 18.78 -1.87
C PRO A 340 -8.20 17.72 -1.86
N CYS A 341 -9.18 17.89 -0.98
CA CYS A 341 -10.39 17.06 -0.89
C CYS A 341 -11.62 17.98 -0.92
N GLU A 342 -12.51 17.78 -1.88
CA GLU A 342 -13.72 18.61 -2.06
C GLU A 342 -14.81 18.22 -1.05
N ALA A 343 -15.64 19.18 -0.67
CA ALA A 343 -16.80 18.93 0.17
C ALA A 343 -17.71 17.85 -0.47
N GLY A 344 -18.11 16.86 0.32
CA GLY A 344 -18.91 15.73 -0.14
C GLY A 344 -18.12 14.60 -0.79
N ALA A 345 -16.80 14.73 -0.97
CA ALA A 345 -15.96 13.64 -1.43
C ALA A 345 -15.51 12.73 -0.26
N GLN A 346 -15.21 11.48 -0.55
CA GLN A 346 -14.55 10.60 0.42
C GLN A 346 -13.08 10.98 0.57
N CYS A 347 -12.64 11.19 1.81
CA CYS A 347 -11.26 11.45 2.15
C CYS A 347 -10.54 10.13 2.47
N PHE A 348 -9.47 9.87 1.74
CA PHE A 348 -8.71 8.62 1.80
C PHE A 348 -7.33 8.85 2.41
N LEU A 349 -6.84 7.87 3.16
CA LEU A 349 -5.45 7.82 3.60
C LEU A 349 -4.69 6.68 2.88
N SER A 350 -3.37 6.68 2.91
CA SER A 350 -2.58 5.55 2.42
C SER A 350 -2.33 4.51 3.51
N TYR A 351 -2.85 3.28 3.39
CA TYR A 351 -2.45 2.19 4.29
C TYR A 351 -0.99 1.80 4.13
N GLY A 352 -0.44 1.95 2.92
CA GLY A 352 0.95 1.65 2.65
C GLY A 352 1.15 1.28 1.20
N LYS A 353 2.29 0.67 0.91
CA LYS A 353 2.68 0.19 -0.43
C LYS A 353 2.40 -1.30 -0.52
N HIS A 354 1.11 -1.65 -0.45
CA HIS A 354 0.69 -3.03 -0.31
C HIS A 354 0.17 -3.61 -1.63
N PRO A 355 0.57 -4.84 -2.00
CA PRO A 355 -0.06 -5.56 -3.10
C PRO A 355 -1.48 -5.96 -2.71
N GLY A 356 -2.29 -6.29 -3.72
CA GLY A 356 -3.66 -6.76 -3.57
C GLY A 356 -3.78 -7.99 -2.67
N SER A 357 -2.80 -8.90 -2.69
CA SER A 357 -2.76 -10.06 -1.77
C SER A 357 -2.75 -9.64 -0.30
N HIS A 358 -1.95 -8.64 0.05
CA HIS A 358 -1.88 -8.09 1.40
C HIS A 358 -3.18 -7.34 1.77
N LEU A 359 -3.71 -6.53 0.84
CA LEU A 359 -4.95 -5.79 1.07
C LEU A 359 -6.14 -6.72 1.27
N ILE A 360 -6.25 -7.81 0.51
CA ILE A 360 -7.27 -8.83 0.72
C ILE A 360 -7.08 -9.52 2.06
N THR A 361 -5.86 -9.96 2.37
CA THR A 361 -5.56 -10.74 3.57
C THR A 361 -5.91 -9.98 4.84
N PHE A 362 -5.53 -8.70 4.94
CA PHE A 362 -5.60 -7.96 6.21
C PHE A 362 -6.68 -6.88 6.24
N TYR A 363 -7.17 -6.42 5.09
CA TYR A 363 -8.14 -5.32 5.00
C TYR A 363 -9.43 -5.70 4.27
N GLY A 364 -9.46 -6.81 3.52
CA GLY A 364 -10.70 -7.31 2.95
C GLY A 364 -11.16 -6.63 1.66
N PHE A 365 -10.25 -6.03 0.89
CA PHE A 365 -10.62 -5.39 -0.37
C PHE A 365 -9.48 -5.46 -1.39
N LEU A 366 -9.83 -5.24 -2.65
CA LEU A 366 -8.91 -5.01 -3.76
C LEU A 366 -9.14 -3.59 -4.30
N PRO A 367 -8.09 -2.80 -4.57
CA PRO A 367 -8.25 -1.49 -5.20
C PRO A 367 -8.99 -1.60 -6.54
N ARG A 368 -9.90 -0.66 -6.83
CA ARG A 368 -10.61 -0.59 -8.12
C ARG A 368 -9.71 -0.15 -9.27
N GLU A 369 -8.68 0.61 -8.95
CA GLU A 369 -7.70 1.13 -9.91
C GLU A 369 -6.49 0.22 -9.98
N ASP A 370 -5.72 0.36 -11.06
CA ASP A 370 -4.49 -0.41 -11.24
C ASP A 370 -3.48 -0.04 -10.14
N ASN A 371 -3.27 -0.96 -9.20
CA ASN A 371 -2.35 -0.77 -8.09
C ASN A 371 -0.90 -1.03 -8.55
N PRO A 372 0.00 -0.02 -8.48
CA PRO A 372 1.37 -0.17 -8.97
C PRO A 372 2.22 -1.17 -8.18
N TYR A 373 1.72 -1.62 -7.02
CA TYR A 373 2.35 -2.57 -6.12
C TYR A 373 1.92 -4.03 -6.38
N ASP A 374 1.00 -4.27 -7.31
CA ASP A 374 0.61 -5.64 -7.70
C ASP A 374 1.70 -6.25 -8.58
N VAL A 375 2.47 -7.15 -7.97
CA VAL A 375 3.56 -7.88 -8.62
C VAL A 375 3.39 -9.38 -8.45
N ILE A 376 3.90 -10.15 -9.42
CA ILE A 376 4.06 -11.60 -9.33
C ILE A 376 5.56 -11.86 -9.16
N PRO A 377 6.01 -12.42 -8.02
CA PRO A 377 7.39 -12.83 -7.84
C PRO A 377 7.71 -14.05 -8.72
N LEU A 378 8.96 -14.13 -9.17
CA LEU A 378 9.51 -15.20 -9.97
C LEU A 378 10.84 -15.64 -9.35
N ASP A 379 10.91 -16.88 -8.91
CA ASP A 379 12.17 -17.47 -8.49
C ASP A 379 12.78 -18.22 -9.68
N LEU A 380 13.91 -17.73 -10.16
CA LEU A 380 14.65 -18.31 -11.29
C LEU A 380 15.92 -18.98 -10.77
N ASP A 381 16.07 -20.26 -11.09
CA ASP A 381 17.28 -21.03 -10.78
C ASP A 381 18.40 -20.65 -11.75
N THR A 382 19.54 -20.21 -11.21
CA THR A 382 20.77 -20.08 -11.99
C THR A 382 21.71 -21.22 -11.65
N SER A 383 22.01 -22.07 -12.64
CA SER A 383 23.14 -22.99 -12.54
C SER A 383 24.42 -22.22 -12.81
N VAL A 384 25.13 -21.83 -11.77
CA VAL A 384 26.48 -21.27 -11.92
C VAL A 384 27.43 -22.44 -12.14
N HIS A 385 27.97 -22.57 -13.35
CA HIS A 385 29.13 -23.42 -13.57
C HIS A 385 30.35 -22.67 -13.04
N GLU A 386 30.79 -22.97 -11.82
CA GLU A 386 32.12 -22.55 -11.36
C GLU A 386 33.16 -23.28 -12.22
N GLU A 387 33.82 -22.56 -13.12
CA GLU A 387 35.03 -23.03 -13.80
C GLU A 387 36.19 -23.06 -12.79
N ASP A 388 36.15 -24.01 -11.85
CA ASP A 388 37.33 -24.43 -11.08
C ASP A 388 37.44 -25.96 -11.17
N GLU A 389 38.48 -26.43 -11.88
CA GLU A 389 38.69 -27.80 -12.36
C GLU A 389 38.79 -28.90 -11.27
N THR A 390 38.45 -28.65 -10.01
CA THR A 390 38.61 -29.67 -8.94
C THR A 390 37.57 -29.63 -7.82
N ALA A 391 36.28 -29.38 -8.11
CA ALA A 391 35.17 -29.94 -7.34
C ALA A 391 33.82 -29.61 -8.01
N GLN A 392 33.06 -30.63 -8.42
CA GLN A 392 31.65 -30.43 -8.77
C GLN A 392 30.83 -30.18 -7.51
N SER A 393 30.67 -28.93 -7.11
CA SER A 393 29.55 -28.48 -6.29
C SER A 393 28.73 -27.49 -7.10
N VAL A 394 27.56 -27.94 -7.58
CA VAL A 394 26.56 -27.03 -8.17
C VAL A 394 25.93 -26.27 -7.02
N SER A 395 26.33 -25.02 -6.83
CA SER A 395 25.59 -24.08 -5.98
C SER A 395 24.48 -23.49 -6.83
N THR A 396 23.23 -23.91 -6.60
CA THR A 396 22.06 -23.24 -7.17
C THR A 396 21.83 -21.94 -6.40
N SER A 397 22.12 -20.80 -7.02
CA SER A 397 21.64 -19.51 -6.52
C SER A 397 20.26 -19.24 -7.11
N VAL A 398 19.26 -19.08 -6.24
CA VAL A 398 17.94 -18.58 -6.63
C VAL A 398 18.02 -17.06 -6.71
N THR A 399 17.68 -16.50 -7.87
CA THR A 399 17.51 -15.05 -8.03
C THR A 399 16.02 -14.74 -8.14
N THR A 400 15.51 -13.91 -7.22
CA THR A 400 14.11 -13.47 -7.24
C THR A 400 13.94 -12.26 -8.15
N HIS A 401 13.13 -12.43 -9.18
CA HIS A 401 12.66 -11.38 -10.09
C HIS A 401 11.17 -11.14 -9.90
N MET A 402 10.63 -10.12 -10.56
CA MET A 402 9.22 -9.74 -10.43
C MET A 402 8.68 -9.30 -11.79
N VAL A 403 7.39 -9.52 -11.99
CA VAL A 403 6.64 -8.94 -13.11
C VAL A 403 5.39 -8.24 -12.60
N ARG A 404 4.85 -7.33 -13.40
CA ARG A 404 3.59 -6.64 -13.16
C ARG A 404 2.86 -6.40 -14.46
N GLY A 405 1.63 -5.88 -14.38
CA GLY A 405 0.84 -5.54 -15.55
C GLY A 405 1.58 -4.60 -16.51
N THR A 406 1.74 -4.99 -17.78
CA THR A 406 2.52 -4.21 -18.76
C THR A 406 1.85 -2.87 -19.10
N TRP A 407 0.56 -2.71 -18.79
CA TRP A 407 -0.17 -1.44 -18.91
C TRP A 407 0.35 -0.32 -18.00
N LEU A 408 1.14 -0.65 -16.97
CA LEU A 408 1.84 0.32 -16.12
C LEU A 408 3.14 0.83 -16.74
N CYS A 409 3.63 0.21 -17.82
CA CYS A 409 4.86 0.61 -18.49
C CYS A 409 4.59 1.69 -19.55
N ARG A 410 5.42 2.74 -19.54
CA ARG A 410 5.36 3.84 -20.53
C ARG A 410 6.03 3.49 -21.87
N SER A 411 6.97 2.54 -21.88
CA SER A 411 7.69 2.12 -23.09
C SER A 411 7.35 0.67 -23.44
N GLN A 412 6.65 0.49 -24.56
CA GLN A 412 6.22 -0.81 -25.07
C GLN A 412 7.10 -1.32 -26.23
N GLY A 413 8.10 -0.52 -26.65
CA GLY A 413 9.01 -0.87 -27.74
C GLY A 413 10.34 -1.46 -27.26
N PRO A 414 11.25 -1.79 -28.19
CA PRO A 414 12.60 -2.20 -27.85
C PRO A 414 13.31 -1.15 -26.97
N PRO A 415 14.21 -1.56 -26.07
CA PRO A 415 14.68 -2.94 -25.84
C PRO A 415 13.90 -3.69 -24.75
N THR A 416 12.81 -3.12 -24.22
CA THR A 416 12.10 -3.66 -23.05
C THR A 416 10.77 -4.31 -23.38
N TYR A 417 10.12 -3.94 -24.47
CA TYR A 417 8.83 -4.51 -24.90
C TYR A 417 7.75 -4.45 -23.80
N GLY A 418 7.78 -3.43 -22.93
CA GLY A 418 6.87 -3.32 -21.79
C GLY A 418 7.24 -4.18 -20.57
N LEU A 419 8.31 -4.96 -20.66
CA LEU A 419 8.75 -5.92 -19.65
C LEU A 419 9.84 -5.33 -18.72
N PRO A 420 10.07 -5.93 -17.53
CA PRO A 420 10.96 -5.35 -16.53
C PRO A 420 12.44 -5.41 -16.97
N PRO A 421 13.17 -4.27 -16.99
CA PRO A 421 14.56 -4.26 -17.45
C PRO A 421 15.49 -5.21 -16.69
N PRO A 422 15.44 -5.31 -15.34
CA PRO A 422 16.31 -6.24 -14.60
C PRO A 422 16.06 -7.71 -14.96
N LEU A 423 14.79 -8.11 -15.20
CA LEU A 423 14.44 -9.46 -15.64
C LEU A 423 14.98 -9.75 -17.03
N LEU A 424 14.82 -8.83 -17.97
CA LEU A 424 15.35 -9.00 -19.33
C LEU A 424 16.88 -9.09 -19.33
N SER A 425 17.57 -8.24 -18.57
CA SER A 425 19.03 -8.29 -18.44
C SER A 425 19.49 -9.62 -17.84
N HIS A 426 18.79 -10.12 -16.82
CA HIS A 426 19.09 -11.42 -16.24
C HIS A 426 18.93 -12.56 -17.25
N LEU A 427 17.80 -12.60 -17.99
CA LEU A 427 17.56 -13.63 -18.99
C LEU A 427 18.55 -13.54 -20.16
N ARG A 428 18.92 -12.33 -20.60
CA ARG A 428 19.99 -12.14 -21.59
C ARG A 428 21.31 -12.73 -21.10
N ALA A 429 21.71 -12.49 -19.86
CA ALA A 429 22.91 -13.08 -19.28
C ALA A 429 22.81 -14.61 -19.19
N ALA A 430 21.70 -15.14 -18.68
CA ALA A 430 21.48 -16.58 -18.52
C ALA A 430 21.46 -17.35 -19.85
N LEU A 431 20.97 -16.72 -20.92
CA LEU A 431 20.92 -17.29 -22.27
C LEU A 431 22.19 -17.03 -23.10
N ASN A 432 23.20 -16.33 -22.54
CA ASN A 432 24.39 -15.85 -23.26
C ASN A 432 24.05 -14.93 -24.46
N CYS A 433 23.01 -14.12 -24.30
CA CYS A 433 22.43 -13.21 -25.28
C CYS A 433 22.68 -11.72 -24.94
N GLU A 434 23.73 -11.41 -24.16
CA GLU A 434 24.07 -10.04 -23.77
C GLU A 434 24.38 -9.16 -24.98
N HIS A 435 23.98 -7.88 -24.93
CA HIS A 435 24.21 -6.93 -26.01
C HIS A 435 25.63 -6.33 -25.91
N SER A 436 26.34 -6.29 -27.03
CA SER A 436 27.60 -5.55 -27.20
C SER A 436 27.40 -4.41 -28.20
N GLU A 437 28.05 -3.26 -27.98
CA GLU A 437 27.97 -2.08 -28.88
C GLU A 437 28.38 -2.38 -30.33
N SER A 438 29.07 -3.51 -30.57
CA SER A 438 29.54 -3.95 -31.89
C SER A 438 28.70 -5.05 -32.53
N MET A 439 27.62 -5.50 -31.89
CA MET A 439 26.79 -6.59 -32.40
C MET A 439 25.96 -6.17 -33.63
N PRO A 440 25.89 -7.01 -34.68
CA PRO A 440 24.95 -6.83 -35.79
C PRO A 440 23.50 -6.73 -35.31
N GLU A 441 22.71 -5.88 -35.96
CA GLU A 441 21.27 -5.72 -35.64
C GLU A 441 20.50 -7.05 -35.76
N ALA A 442 20.89 -7.92 -36.69
CA ALA A 442 20.30 -9.25 -36.83
C ALA A 442 20.53 -10.13 -35.59
N ASP A 443 21.72 -10.08 -35.00
CA ASP A 443 22.07 -10.87 -33.81
C ASP A 443 21.36 -10.30 -32.57
N ILE A 444 21.18 -8.98 -32.49
CA ILE A 444 20.36 -8.33 -31.44
C ILE A 444 18.91 -8.82 -31.51
N LYS A 445 18.33 -8.87 -32.73
CA LYS A 445 16.95 -9.33 -32.93
C LYS A 445 16.80 -10.81 -32.56
N GLU A 446 17.77 -11.64 -32.91
CA GLU A 446 17.74 -13.06 -32.54
C GLU A 446 17.86 -13.26 -31.03
N ASN A 447 18.75 -12.53 -30.36
CA ASN A 447 18.89 -12.54 -28.91
C ASN A 447 17.60 -12.11 -28.20
N ASP A 448 16.97 -11.02 -28.67
CA ASP A 448 15.69 -10.56 -28.13
C ASP A 448 14.57 -11.59 -28.38
N ARG A 449 14.55 -12.26 -29.56
CA ARG A 449 13.62 -13.35 -29.86
C ARG A 449 13.74 -14.48 -28.85
N MET A 450 14.96 -14.96 -28.58
CA MET A 450 15.21 -16.04 -27.61
C MET A 450 14.69 -15.69 -26.21
N VAL A 451 14.92 -14.44 -25.75
CA VAL A 451 14.45 -13.97 -24.43
C VAL A 451 12.93 -13.92 -24.38
N LEU A 452 12.28 -13.38 -25.41
CA LEU A 452 10.82 -13.28 -25.47
C LEU A 452 10.15 -14.67 -25.56
N GLU A 453 10.69 -15.59 -26.36
CA GLU A 453 10.20 -16.98 -26.42
C GLU A 453 10.36 -17.71 -25.09
N THR A 454 11.46 -17.46 -24.37
CA THR A 454 11.68 -18.00 -23.02
C THR A 454 10.60 -17.50 -22.06
N LEU A 455 10.30 -16.20 -22.06
CA LEU A 455 9.24 -15.64 -21.23
C LEU A 455 7.86 -16.22 -21.58
N VAL A 456 7.54 -16.40 -22.86
CA VAL A 456 6.30 -17.07 -23.29
C VAL A 456 6.25 -18.50 -22.73
N SER A 457 7.36 -19.24 -22.76
CA SER A 457 7.42 -20.61 -22.23
C SER A 457 7.23 -20.70 -20.71
N ILE A 458 7.62 -19.65 -19.97
CA ILE A 458 7.43 -19.54 -18.52
C ILE A 458 5.97 -19.19 -18.20
N PHE A 459 5.43 -18.16 -18.87
CA PHE A 459 4.15 -17.57 -18.49
C PHE A 459 2.92 -18.27 -19.07
N THR A 460 3.05 -18.99 -20.18
CA THR A 460 1.91 -19.70 -20.77
C THR A 460 1.39 -20.81 -19.85
N PRO A 461 2.24 -21.70 -19.28
CA PRO A 461 1.78 -22.70 -18.31
C PRO A 461 1.22 -22.07 -17.02
N MET A 462 1.79 -20.95 -16.56
CA MET A 462 1.25 -20.23 -15.40
C MET A 462 -0.17 -19.71 -15.67
N LEU A 463 -0.42 -19.18 -16.87
CA LEU A 463 -1.75 -18.72 -17.28
C LEU A 463 -2.74 -19.89 -17.36
N GLU A 464 -2.33 -21.01 -17.97
CA GLU A 464 -3.13 -22.24 -18.03
C GLU A 464 -3.49 -22.76 -16.63
N GLY A 465 -2.55 -22.71 -15.68
CA GLY A 465 -2.76 -23.12 -14.29
C GLY A 465 -3.78 -22.27 -13.52
N LEU A 466 -4.01 -21.02 -13.93
CA LEU A 466 -5.06 -20.17 -13.36
C LEU A 466 -6.45 -20.45 -13.95
N GLY A 467 -6.53 -21.18 -15.06
CA GLY A 467 -7.78 -21.48 -15.76
C GLY A 467 -8.41 -20.27 -16.46
N GLU A 468 -9.57 -20.51 -17.07
CA GLU A 468 -10.39 -19.47 -17.69
C GLU A 468 -11.20 -18.70 -16.63
N PRO A 469 -11.69 -17.48 -16.93
CA PRO A 469 -12.63 -16.81 -16.04
C PRO A 469 -13.82 -17.73 -15.74
N ASP A 470 -14.06 -18.03 -14.47
CA ASP A 470 -15.21 -18.83 -14.07
C ASP A 470 -16.50 -18.12 -14.49
N ASP A 471 -17.39 -18.84 -15.18
CA ASP A 471 -18.76 -18.41 -15.54
C ASP A 471 -19.70 -18.47 -14.31
N TYR A 472 -19.12 -18.30 -13.11
CA TYR A 472 -19.84 -18.29 -11.85
C TYR A 472 -20.87 -17.15 -11.89
N ASN A 473 -22.09 -17.39 -11.38
CA ASN A 473 -23.11 -16.36 -11.30
C ASN A 473 -22.71 -15.29 -10.26
N ARG A 474 -21.86 -14.34 -10.67
CA ARG A 474 -21.27 -13.29 -9.82
C ARG A 474 -22.32 -12.44 -9.12
N GLU A 475 -23.51 -12.32 -9.69
CA GLU A 475 -24.64 -11.58 -9.09
C GLU A 475 -25.15 -12.21 -7.78
N SER A 476 -24.87 -13.50 -7.56
CA SER A 476 -25.31 -14.24 -6.38
C SER A 476 -24.17 -14.69 -5.45
N ALA A 477 -22.92 -14.38 -5.81
CA ALA A 477 -21.75 -14.80 -5.04
C ALA A 477 -21.66 -14.01 -3.72
N SER A 478 -21.16 -14.65 -2.67
CA SER A 478 -20.79 -13.97 -1.43
C SER A 478 -19.59 -13.06 -1.66
N TRP A 479 -19.41 -12.08 -0.76
CA TRP A 479 -18.37 -11.05 -0.87
C TRP A 479 -16.95 -11.64 -0.97
N ASP A 480 -16.68 -12.72 -0.25
CA ASP A 480 -15.38 -13.39 -0.19
C ASP A 480 -15.09 -14.16 -1.48
N ILE A 481 -16.09 -14.85 -2.03
CA ILE A 481 -15.98 -15.51 -3.35
C ILE A 481 -15.74 -14.47 -4.44
N MET A 482 -16.48 -13.36 -4.42
CA MET A 482 -16.30 -12.28 -5.39
C MET A 482 -14.88 -11.71 -5.32
N LEU A 483 -14.39 -11.42 -4.12
CA LEU A 483 -13.04 -10.87 -3.91
C LEU A 483 -11.94 -11.87 -4.32
N ALA A 484 -12.13 -13.16 -4.05
CA ALA A 484 -11.24 -14.22 -4.49
C ALA A 484 -11.17 -14.30 -6.03
N LEU A 485 -12.31 -14.27 -6.70
CA LEU A 485 -12.39 -14.28 -8.16
C LEU A 485 -11.76 -13.02 -8.77
N ASP A 486 -12.04 -11.84 -8.23
CA ASP A 486 -11.46 -10.58 -8.71
C ASP A 486 -9.93 -10.56 -8.59
N TYR A 487 -9.38 -11.13 -7.51
CA TYR A 487 -7.93 -11.30 -7.37
C TYR A 487 -7.36 -12.27 -8.40
N LYS A 488 -8.01 -13.41 -8.63
CA LYS A 488 -7.55 -14.38 -9.63
C LYS A 488 -7.64 -13.81 -11.04
N ASP A 489 -8.67 -13.02 -11.34
CA ASP A 489 -8.82 -12.27 -12.59
C ASP A 489 -7.67 -11.27 -12.79
N LEU A 490 -7.29 -10.56 -11.72
CA LEU A 490 -6.14 -9.65 -11.74
C LEU A 490 -4.84 -10.40 -12.07
N GLN A 491 -4.59 -11.55 -11.42
CA GLN A 491 -3.41 -12.38 -11.72
C GLN A 491 -3.40 -12.82 -13.20
N ARG A 492 -4.54 -13.31 -13.72
CA ARG A 492 -4.70 -13.68 -15.13
C ARG A 492 -4.45 -12.49 -16.05
N ARG A 493 -4.97 -11.30 -15.73
CA ARG A 493 -4.76 -10.07 -16.51
C ARG A 493 -3.29 -9.68 -16.56
N ILE A 494 -2.57 -9.76 -15.43
CA ILE A 494 -1.12 -9.49 -15.37
C ILE A 494 -0.37 -10.45 -16.31
N ILE A 495 -0.55 -11.76 -16.13
CA ILE A 495 0.16 -12.78 -16.92
C ILE A 495 -0.18 -12.67 -18.41
N THR A 496 -1.46 -12.49 -18.75
CA THR A 496 -1.91 -12.29 -20.13
C THR A 496 -1.24 -11.07 -20.76
N SER A 497 -1.10 -9.97 -20.01
CA SER A 497 -0.45 -8.76 -20.52
C SER A 497 1.04 -8.98 -20.84
N ILE A 498 1.72 -9.84 -20.09
CA ILE A 498 3.12 -10.21 -20.31
C ILE A 498 3.25 -11.07 -21.56
N VAL A 499 2.43 -12.12 -21.69
CA VAL A 499 2.41 -12.99 -22.88
C VAL A 499 2.09 -12.16 -24.14
N THR A 500 1.13 -11.24 -24.04
CA THR A 500 0.76 -10.33 -25.13
C THR A 500 1.91 -9.39 -25.51
N SER A 501 2.62 -8.85 -24.52
CA SER A 501 3.83 -8.04 -24.74
C SER A 501 4.90 -8.83 -25.49
N CYS A 502 5.16 -10.07 -25.06
CA CYS A 502 6.15 -10.93 -25.70
C CYS A 502 5.75 -11.25 -27.15
N GLY A 503 4.50 -11.62 -27.40
CA GLY A 503 3.99 -11.87 -28.75
C GLY A 503 4.07 -10.64 -29.66
N SER A 504 3.74 -9.45 -29.12
CA SER A 504 3.87 -8.19 -29.86
C SER A 504 5.33 -7.88 -30.18
N GLY A 505 6.24 -8.10 -29.23
CA GLY A 505 7.68 -7.96 -29.43
C GLY A 505 8.21 -8.90 -30.50
N LEU A 506 7.83 -10.18 -30.48
CA LEU A 506 8.20 -11.16 -31.50
C LEU A 506 7.75 -10.74 -32.90
N ALA A 507 6.52 -10.24 -33.02
CA ALA A 507 6.00 -9.71 -34.30
C ALA A 507 6.76 -8.47 -34.80
N MET A 508 7.36 -7.66 -33.91
CA MET A 508 8.22 -6.53 -34.29
C MET A 508 9.61 -6.98 -34.78
N LEU A 509 10.04 -8.18 -34.39
CA LEU A 509 11.34 -8.76 -34.78
C LEU A 509 11.26 -9.53 -36.11
N ASP A 510 10.06 -9.85 -36.58
CA ASP A 510 9.83 -10.49 -37.86
C ASP A 510 10.04 -9.47 -39.03
N PRO A 511 10.68 -9.90 -40.14
CA PRO A 511 11.10 -9.01 -41.24
C PRO A 511 9.98 -8.44 -42.12
#